data_AF-A0A815AFH6-F1
#
_entry.id   AF-A0A815AFH6-F1
#
_cell.length_a   1.000
_cell.length_b   1.000
_cell.length_c   1.000
_cell.angle_alpha   90.00
_cell.angle_beta   90.00
_cell.angle_gamma   90.00
#
_symmetry.space_group_name_H-M   'P 1'
#
loop_
_entity.id
_entity.type
_entity.pdbx_description
1 polymer ?
#
loop_
_entity_poly.entity_id
_entity_poly.type
_entity_poly.pdbx_seq_one_letter_code
_entity_poly.pdbx_strand_id
1 'polypeptide(L)'
;MDAIIPVDTPEVNDATPNETLRLRTDNITKSTPIDENVIKSGDSIEPVVKTTHSSSGFDVEHVYHAFVAALREPCSPVSPIGTQDYINGYRELIKFFDQLGRVFKFVKDDVVQKLDILQDFVDNDKNNPPHFDTIQRAIDYETEHDLIQTNSENFTRTLLRLHRALLFIEEFLRGLSERPSSDSTVTIATNAYDSTLYYHHGFLIRTTVKVGFRVLPSRKQLDDILFQGHKTDILEQYKTFIKTIKQIYDIVQAYYAEKKYLQLP
;
A
#
# COMPACT_ATOMS: atom_id res chain seq x y z
N MET A 1 33.34 55.16 17.99
CA MET A 1 32.70 54.81 16.70
C MET A 1 33.05 53.36 16.46
N ASP A 2 32.03 52.51 16.50
CA ASP A 2 31.78 51.40 15.56
C ASP A 2 30.80 50.42 16.22
N ALA A 3 29.53 50.65 15.88
CA ALA A 3 28.40 49.83 16.29
C ALA A 3 28.35 48.58 15.39
N ILE A 4 28.37 47.40 16.00
CA ILE A 4 28.16 46.13 15.30
C ILE A 4 26.65 45.86 15.27
N ILE A 5 26.09 45.84 14.06
CA ILE A 5 24.70 45.50 13.75
C ILE A 5 24.51 43.98 13.90
N PRO A 6 23.44 43.46 14.55
CA PRO A 6 23.16 42.03 14.53
C PRO A 6 22.60 41.62 13.16
N VAL A 7 23.19 40.58 12.58
CA VAL A 7 22.68 39.90 11.38
C VAL A 7 21.51 39.02 11.79
N ASP A 8 20.35 39.29 11.21
CA ASP A 8 19.12 38.52 11.34
C ASP A 8 19.28 37.16 10.62
N THR A 9 19.29 36.07 11.37
CA THR A 9 19.21 34.71 10.79
C THR A 9 17.78 34.44 10.36
N PRO A 10 17.52 33.95 9.12
CA PRO A 10 16.17 33.64 8.70
C PRO A 10 15.62 32.46 9.50
N GLU A 11 14.43 32.65 10.04
CA GLU A 11 13.63 31.66 10.75
C GLU A 11 13.33 30.49 9.79
N VAL A 12 13.94 29.33 10.04
CA VAL A 12 13.61 28.09 9.33
C VAL A 12 12.26 27.62 9.88
N ASN A 13 11.23 27.70 9.04
CA ASN A 13 9.89 27.23 9.36
C ASN A 13 9.94 25.70 9.58
N ASP A 14 9.94 25.29 10.84
CA ASP A 14 9.97 23.89 11.27
C ASP A 14 8.55 23.32 11.24
N ALA A 15 7.98 23.23 10.04
CA ALA A 15 6.68 22.62 9.84
C ALA A 15 6.78 21.13 10.18
N THR A 16 6.01 20.70 11.18
CA THR A 16 6.02 19.29 11.61
C THR A 16 5.61 18.35 10.46
N PRO A 17 6.02 17.07 10.47
CA PRO A 17 5.73 16.14 9.36
C PRO A 17 4.24 16.04 8.98
N ASN A 18 3.33 16.26 9.94
CA ASN A 18 1.88 16.28 9.71
C ASN A 18 1.37 17.53 8.98
N GLU A 19 2.08 18.66 9.10
CA GLU A 19 1.73 19.91 8.43
C GLU A 19 2.06 19.84 6.94
N THR A 20 3.17 19.17 6.61
CA THR A 20 3.57 18.89 5.22
C THR A 20 2.61 17.90 4.54
N LEU A 21 2.04 16.94 5.29
CA LEU A 21 1.04 16.00 4.78
C LEU A 21 -0.33 16.67 4.56
N ARG A 22 -0.75 17.56 5.47
CA ARG A 22 -1.99 18.34 5.36
C ARG A 22 -1.97 19.37 4.23
N LEU A 23 -0.86 20.07 4.04
CA LEU A 23 -0.73 21.05 2.95
C LEU A 23 -0.80 20.42 1.54
N ARG A 24 -0.52 19.11 1.43
CA ARG A 24 -0.66 18.37 0.17
C ARG A 24 -2.11 17.97 -0.15
N THR A 25 -2.95 17.74 0.87
CA THR A 25 -4.36 17.37 0.66
C THR A 25 -5.22 18.56 0.23
N ASP A 26 -4.89 19.77 0.67
CA ASP A 26 -5.73 20.96 0.45
C ASP A 26 -5.63 21.52 -0.99
N ASN A 27 -4.57 21.18 -1.72
CA ASN A 27 -4.35 21.62 -3.11
C ASN A 27 -5.04 20.75 -4.16
N ILE A 28 -5.67 19.63 -3.78
CA ILE A 28 -6.33 18.71 -4.72
C ILE A 28 -7.81 19.08 -4.94
N THR A 29 -8.42 19.86 -4.04
CA THR A 29 -9.87 20.13 -4.05
C THR A 29 -10.31 21.29 -4.96
N LYS A 30 -9.47 21.75 -5.89
CA LYS A 30 -9.84 22.83 -6.83
C LYS A 30 -9.51 22.44 -8.27
N SER A 31 -10.43 21.74 -8.92
CA SER A 31 -10.61 21.76 -10.38
C SER A 31 -12.05 21.39 -10.77
N THR A 32 -12.48 22.03 -11.85
CA THR A 32 -13.82 22.35 -12.40
C THR A 32 -14.78 21.19 -12.78
N PRO A 33 -16.09 21.48 -12.98
CA PRO A 33 -17.18 20.49 -13.06
C PRO A 33 -17.29 19.75 -14.40
N ILE A 34 -17.86 18.54 -14.35
CA ILE A 34 -18.07 17.61 -15.48
C ILE A 34 -19.47 17.84 -16.08
N ASP A 35 -19.55 17.88 -17.41
CA ASP A 35 -20.76 18.09 -18.22
C ASP A 35 -21.47 16.74 -18.49
N GLU A 36 -22.78 16.67 -18.19
CA GLU A 36 -23.57 15.42 -18.07
C GLU A 36 -24.24 14.92 -19.36
N ASN A 37 -23.83 15.36 -20.56
CA ASN A 37 -24.55 15.03 -21.80
C ASN A 37 -23.73 14.28 -22.87
N VAL A 38 -23.21 13.08 -22.57
CA VAL A 38 -22.76 12.12 -23.60
C VAL A 38 -23.06 10.68 -23.18
N ILE A 39 -24.34 10.31 -23.13
CA ILE A 39 -24.75 8.90 -23.15
C ILE A 39 -25.98 8.78 -24.06
N LYS A 40 -25.77 8.50 -25.36
CA LYS A 40 -26.65 7.66 -26.22
C LYS A 40 -25.92 7.38 -27.53
N SER A 41 -25.52 6.12 -27.76
CA SER A 41 -25.71 5.35 -29.00
C SER A 41 -24.93 4.04 -28.85
N GLY A 42 -25.66 2.93 -28.83
CA GLY A 42 -25.07 1.60 -28.77
C GLY A 42 -24.55 1.16 -30.13
N ASP A 43 -23.48 0.37 -30.10
CA ASP A 43 -23.32 -0.76 -30.99
C ASP A 43 -22.50 -1.83 -30.28
N SER A 44 -23.00 -3.05 -30.39
CA SER A 44 -22.47 -4.27 -29.77
C SER A 44 -21.11 -4.63 -30.36
N ILE A 45 -20.09 -4.70 -29.52
CA ILE A 45 -18.85 -5.42 -29.83
C ILE A 45 -18.57 -6.35 -28.65
N GLU A 46 -18.79 -7.65 -28.87
CA GLU A 46 -18.34 -8.69 -27.94
C GLU A 46 -16.82 -8.58 -27.76
N PRO A 47 -16.28 -8.57 -26.53
CA PRO A 47 -14.86 -8.74 -26.36
C PRO A 47 -14.54 -10.22 -26.54
N VAL A 48 -13.75 -10.52 -27.57
CA VAL A 48 -13.06 -11.80 -27.73
C VAL A 48 -12.10 -11.96 -26.55
N VAL A 49 -12.57 -12.61 -25.49
CA VAL A 49 -11.74 -13.03 -24.36
C VAL A 49 -10.85 -14.17 -24.84
N LYS A 50 -9.61 -13.84 -25.23
CA LYS A 50 -8.53 -14.82 -25.27
C LYS A 50 -7.93 -14.95 -23.87
N THR A 51 -8.58 -15.75 -23.04
CA THR A 51 -7.99 -16.26 -21.80
C THR A 51 -7.00 -17.36 -22.13
N THR A 52 -5.70 -17.06 -22.09
CA THR A 52 -4.66 -18.05 -21.79
C THR A 52 -3.44 -17.37 -21.18
N HIS A 53 -3.30 -17.41 -19.86
CA HIS A 53 -2.23 -18.16 -19.21
C HIS A 53 -2.42 -18.21 -17.69
N SER A 54 -2.86 -19.37 -17.21
CA SER A 54 -2.49 -19.85 -15.87
C SER A 54 -0.97 -20.00 -15.85
N SER A 55 -0.26 -19.04 -15.26
CA SER A 55 1.09 -19.23 -14.79
C SER A 55 1.16 -18.70 -13.36
N SER A 56 1.88 -19.38 -12.48
CA SER A 56 2.08 -19.02 -11.07
C SER A 56 2.87 -17.71 -10.86
N GLY A 57 2.84 -16.79 -11.83
CA GLY A 57 3.54 -15.52 -11.85
C GLY A 57 2.72 -14.37 -11.28
N PHE A 58 3.36 -13.20 -11.21
CA PHE A 58 2.69 -11.96 -10.82
C PHE A 58 1.84 -11.43 -11.98
N ASP A 59 0.58 -11.13 -11.69
CA ASP A 59 -0.40 -10.61 -12.65
C ASP A 59 -1.08 -9.36 -12.05
N VAL A 60 -0.80 -8.20 -12.65
CA VAL A 60 -1.30 -6.89 -12.18
C VAL A 60 -2.82 -6.83 -12.21
N GLU A 61 -3.46 -7.41 -13.23
CA GLU A 61 -4.91 -7.38 -13.39
C GLU A 61 -5.57 -8.23 -12.29
N HIS A 62 -5.01 -9.40 -12.02
CA HIS A 62 -5.50 -10.26 -10.96
C HIS A 62 -5.33 -9.63 -9.56
N VAL A 63 -4.18 -9.01 -9.29
CA VAL A 63 -3.93 -8.30 -8.02
C VAL A 63 -4.91 -7.12 -7.88
N TYR A 64 -5.16 -6.37 -8.95
CA TYR A 64 -6.13 -5.29 -8.98
C TYR A 64 -7.53 -5.77 -8.60
N HIS A 65 -8.04 -6.81 -9.26
CA HIS A 65 -9.37 -7.34 -8.97
C HIS A 65 -9.49 -7.86 -7.54
N ALA A 66 -8.44 -8.50 -7.02
CA ALA A 66 -8.43 -8.98 -5.64
C ALA A 66 -8.52 -7.82 -4.62
N PHE A 67 -7.80 -6.71 -4.84
CA PHE A 67 -7.93 -5.53 -3.96
C PHE A 67 -9.26 -4.80 -4.14
N VAL A 68 -9.79 -4.68 -5.37
CA VAL A 68 -11.11 -4.08 -5.60
C VAL A 68 -12.19 -4.86 -4.84
N ALA A 69 -12.11 -6.19 -4.80
CA ALA A 69 -13.05 -7.03 -4.05
C ALA A 69 -13.05 -6.73 -2.53
N ALA A 70 -11.96 -6.19 -1.99
CA ALA A 70 -11.88 -5.81 -0.58
C ALA A 70 -12.68 -4.53 -0.26
N LEU A 71 -12.93 -3.66 -1.25
CA LEU A 71 -13.77 -2.48 -1.08
C LEU A 71 -15.25 -2.90 -1.17
N ARG A 72 -15.91 -3.05 -0.02
CA ARG A 72 -17.36 -3.37 0.03
C ARG A 72 -18.22 -2.27 -0.61
N GLU A 73 -17.77 -1.02 -0.54
CA GLU A 73 -18.44 0.16 -1.07
C GLU A 73 -17.43 1.05 -1.83
N PRO A 74 -17.02 0.71 -3.07
CA PRO A 74 -15.88 1.34 -3.75
C PRO A 74 -15.94 2.87 -3.92
N CYS A 75 -17.15 3.44 -3.93
CA CYS A 75 -17.37 4.89 -4.06
C CYS A 75 -17.38 5.63 -2.71
N SER A 76 -17.25 4.93 -1.59
CA SER A 76 -17.31 5.50 -0.24
C SER A 76 -15.91 5.75 0.31
N PRO A 77 -15.61 6.95 0.87
CA PRO A 77 -14.34 7.23 1.54
C PRO A 77 -14.19 6.50 2.88
N VAL A 78 -15.24 5.81 3.33
CA VAL A 78 -15.30 5.03 4.57
C VAL A 78 -15.73 3.59 4.31
N SER A 79 -15.52 3.08 3.09
CA SER A 79 -15.86 1.70 2.73
C SER A 79 -15.33 0.71 3.77
N PRO A 80 -16.18 -0.17 4.32
CA PRO A 80 -15.69 -1.32 5.06
C PRO A 80 -14.73 -2.13 4.17
N ILE A 81 -13.60 -2.54 4.74
CA ILE A 81 -12.60 -3.33 4.01
C ILE A 81 -12.80 -4.79 4.39
N GLY A 82 -13.22 -5.62 3.43
CA GLY A 82 -13.39 -7.06 3.63
C GLY A 82 -12.07 -7.73 3.96
N THR A 83 -11.97 -8.37 5.12
CA THR A 83 -10.70 -8.92 5.62
C THR A 83 -10.17 -10.04 4.74
N GLN A 84 -11.02 -11.00 4.37
CA GLN A 84 -10.62 -12.12 3.51
C GLN A 84 -10.12 -11.64 2.14
N ASP A 85 -10.84 -10.70 1.55
CA ASP A 85 -10.51 -10.14 0.25
C ASP A 85 -9.20 -9.31 0.32
N TYR A 86 -8.98 -8.58 1.42
CA TYR A 86 -7.71 -7.89 1.69
C TYR A 86 -6.54 -8.88 1.80
N ILE A 87 -6.70 -9.98 2.55
CA ILE A 87 -5.67 -11.03 2.66
C ILE A 87 -5.37 -11.61 1.26
N ASN A 88 -6.40 -11.92 0.48
CA ASN A 88 -6.25 -12.45 -0.88
C ASN A 88 -5.50 -11.46 -1.79
N GLY A 89 -5.89 -10.18 -1.79
CA GLY A 89 -5.19 -9.14 -2.53
C GLY A 89 -3.73 -9.00 -2.15
N TYR A 90 -3.42 -9.04 -0.85
CA TYR A 90 -2.04 -9.02 -0.37
C TYR A 90 -1.25 -10.26 -0.81
N ARG A 91 -1.86 -11.47 -0.75
CA ARG A 91 -1.23 -12.71 -1.22
C ARG A 91 -0.89 -12.68 -2.70
N GLU A 92 -1.76 -12.08 -3.52
CA GLU A 92 -1.48 -11.85 -4.94
C GLU A 92 -0.35 -10.83 -5.14
N LEU A 93 -0.38 -9.73 -4.38
CA LEU A 93 0.65 -8.69 -4.43
C LEU A 93 2.05 -9.23 -4.15
N ILE A 94 2.20 -10.09 -3.14
CA ILE A 94 3.51 -10.61 -2.74
C ILE A 94 4.09 -11.65 -3.69
N LYS A 95 3.33 -12.13 -4.69
CA LYS A 95 3.90 -12.92 -5.80
C LYS A 95 4.91 -12.11 -6.60
N PHE A 96 4.79 -10.78 -6.60
CA PHE A 96 5.82 -9.89 -7.15
C PHE A 96 7.18 -10.09 -6.48
N PHE A 97 7.20 -10.31 -5.16
CA PHE A 97 8.43 -10.46 -4.39
C PHE A 97 9.19 -11.75 -4.75
N ASP A 98 8.49 -12.79 -5.23
CA ASP A 98 9.15 -14.00 -5.75
C ASP A 98 10.01 -13.69 -6.99
N GLN A 99 9.61 -12.70 -7.78
CA GLN A 99 10.32 -12.26 -8.98
C GLN A 99 11.54 -11.38 -8.66
N LEU A 100 11.65 -10.86 -7.43
CA LEU A 100 12.79 -10.04 -6.99
C LEU A 100 14.01 -10.88 -6.57
N GLY A 101 13.85 -12.21 -6.50
CA GLY A 101 14.93 -13.17 -6.22
C GLY A 101 15.08 -13.54 -4.75
N ARG A 102 15.95 -14.53 -4.50
CA ARG A 102 16.07 -15.24 -3.20
C ARG A 102 16.37 -14.37 -1.99
N VAL A 103 16.95 -13.18 -2.18
CA VAL A 103 17.32 -12.30 -1.06
C VAL A 103 16.10 -11.60 -0.46
N PHE A 104 14.98 -11.50 -1.18
CA PHE A 104 13.72 -10.97 -0.65
C PHE A 104 12.88 -12.03 0.08
N LYS A 105 13.37 -13.27 0.17
CA LYS A 105 12.66 -14.35 0.85
C LYS A 105 12.34 -14.01 2.31
N PHE A 106 13.27 -13.40 3.05
CA PHE A 106 13.01 -13.05 4.45
C PHE A 106 11.89 -12.01 4.61
N VAL A 107 11.82 -11.03 3.69
CA VAL A 107 10.76 -10.02 3.68
C VAL A 107 9.43 -10.67 3.35
N LYS A 108 9.42 -11.51 2.32
CA LYS A 108 8.21 -12.25 1.93
C LYS A 108 7.72 -13.14 3.06
N ASP A 109 8.60 -13.94 3.67
CA ASP A 109 8.24 -14.86 4.74
C ASP A 109 7.65 -14.10 5.95
N ASP A 110 8.21 -12.94 6.30
CA ASP A 110 7.70 -12.06 7.37
C ASP A 110 6.27 -11.52 7.08
N VAL A 111 5.98 -11.21 5.81
CA VAL A 111 4.65 -10.79 5.36
C VAL A 111 3.66 -11.97 5.33
N VAL A 112 4.08 -13.11 4.76
CA VAL A 112 3.26 -14.34 4.69
C VAL A 112 2.85 -14.77 6.10
N GLN A 113 3.78 -14.81 7.04
CA GLN A 113 3.48 -15.16 8.43
C GLN A 113 2.38 -14.28 9.03
N LYS A 114 2.41 -12.96 8.77
CA LYS A 114 1.38 -12.04 9.28
C LYS A 114 0.03 -12.25 8.59
N LEU A 115 0.03 -12.55 7.29
CA LEU A 115 -1.19 -12.87 6.57
C LEU A 115 -1.81 -14.18 7.08
N ASP A 116 -0.98 -15.16 7.44
CA ASP A 116 -1.44 -16.42 8.04
C ASP A 116 -2.05 -16.17 9.44
N ILE A 117 -1.43 -15.31 10.26
CA ILE A 117 -2.03 -14.87 11.54
C ILE A 117 -3.41 -14.21 11.31
N LEU A 118 -3.52 -13.28 10.35
CA LEU A 118 -4.83 -12.66 10.06
C LEU A 118 -5.86 -13.69 9.56
N GLN A 119 -5.42 -14.67 8.75
CA GLN A 119 -6.28 -15.75 8.27
C GLN A 119 -6.77 -16.62 9.42
N ASP A 120 -5.90 -16.94 10.39
CA ASP A 120 -6.28 -17.71 11.57
C ASP A 120 -7.38 -17.02 12.39
N PHE A 121 -7.35 -15.68 12.51
CA PHE A 121 -8.44 -14.93 13.15
C PHE A 121 -9.76 -15.08 12.40
N VAL A 122 -9.74 -14.99 11.06
CA VAL A 122 -10.93 -15.15 10.20
C VAL A 122 -11.48 -16.57 10.31
N ASP A 123 -10.62 -17.59 10.20
CA ASP A 123 -11.03 -19.00 10.16
C ASP A 123 -11.55 -19.50 11.51
N ASN A 124 -11.02 -18.97 12.62
CA ASN A 124 -11.44 -19.36 13.97
C ASN A 124 -12.63 -18.56 14.50
N ASP A 125 -13.10 -17.55 13.77
CA ASP A 125 -14.27 -16.76 14.15
C ASP A 125 -15.58 -17.50 13.88
N LYS A 126 -16.17 -18.05 14.94
CA LYS A 126 -17.43 -18.81 14.89
C LYS A 126 -18.67 -17.96 15.19
N ASN A 127 -18.50 -16.64 15.31
CA ASN A 127 -19.60 -15.75 15.68
C ASN A 127 -20.54 -15.51 14.49
N ASN A 128 -21.79 -15.17 14.80
CA ASN A 128 -22.78 -14.78 13.81
C ASN A 128 -23.53 -13.52 14.28
N PRO A 129 -23.24 -12.35 13.72
CA PRO A 129 -22.32 -12.11 12.61
C PRO A 129 -20.83 -12.26 13.02
N PRO A 130 -19.91 -12.56 12.08
CA PRO A 130 -18.47 -12.60 12.36
C PRO A 130 -17.94 -11.23 12.79
N HIS A 131 -16.96 -11.21 13.69
CA HIS A 131 -16.19 -10.02 14.11
C HIS A 131 -15.08 -9.68 13.11
N PHE A 132 -14.51 -10.67 12.44
CA PHE A 132 -13.35 -10.50 11.54
C PHE A 132 -13.72 -10.42 10.05
N ASP A 133 -15.00 -10.18 9.72
CA ASP A 133 -15.47 -10.04 8.33
C ASP A 133 -14.91 -8.79 7.62
N THR A 134 -14.70 -7.72 8.39
CA THR A 134 -14.11 -6.45 7.94
C THR A 134 -13.04 -5.98 8.91
N ILE A 135 -12.05 -5.26 8.39
CA ILE A 135 -10.95 -4.70 9.18
C ILE A 135 -11.47 -3.81 10.31
N GLN A 136 -12.44 -2.95 10.01
CA GLN A 136 -13.00 -2.02 10.98
C GLN A 136 -13.67 -2.77 12.14
N ARG A 137 -14.50 -3.78 11.84
CA ARG A 137 -15.17 -4.59 12.88
C ARG A 137 -14.18 -5.40 13.71
N ALA A 138 -13.11 -5.92 13.11
CA ALA A 138 -12.07 -6.62 13.83
C ALA A 138 -11.36 -5.71 14.85
N ILE A 139 -11.01 -4.49 14.43
CA ILE A 139 -10.38 -3.50 15.31
C ILE A 139 -11.34 -3.07 16.43
N ASP A 140 -12.61 -2.81 16.11
CA ASP A 140 -13.63 -2.49 17.12
C ASP A 140 -13.78 -3.62 18.15
N TYR A 141 -13.90 -4.86 17.70
CA TYR A 141 -14.02 -6.02 18.56
C TYR A 141 -12.83 -6.15 19.52
N GLU A 142 -11.59 -6.07 19.02
CA GLU A 142 -10.41 -6.16 19.86
C GLU A 142 -10.25 -4.97 20.82
N THR A 143 -10.78 -3.80 20.44
CA THR A 143 -10.82 -2.61 21.29
C THR A 143 -11.78 -2.78 22.46
N GLU A 144 -13.02 -3.19 22.16
CA GLU A 144 -14.10 -3.34 23.16
C GLU A 144 -13.80 -4.43 24.20
N HIS A 145 -12.95 -5.39 23.85
CA HIS A 145 -12.58 -6.52 24.71
C HIS A 145 -11.16 -6.41 25.29
N ASP A 146 -10.50 -5.26 25.18
CA ASP A 146 -9.14 -4.99 25.69
C ASP A 146 -8.07 -5.99 25.19
N LEU A 147 -8.29 -6.61 24.03
CA LEU A 147 -7.39 -7.63 23.46
C LEU A 147 -6.10 -7.03 22.93
N ILE A 148 -6.15 -5.77 22.48
CA ILE A 148 -5.00 -5.07 21.91
C ILE A 148 -3.88 -4.94 22.93
N GLN A 149 -4.18 -4.61 24.19
CA GLN A 149 -3.14 -4.41 25.21
C GLN A 149 -2.71 -5.71 25.89
N THR A 150 -3.62 -6.67 26.01
CA THR A 150 -3.42 -7.90 26.79
C THR A 150 -2.68 -8.99 26.02
N ASN A 151 -2.80 -9.02 24.69
CA ASN A 151 -2.12 -9.99 23.84
C ASN A 151 -1.09 -9.31 22.92
N SER A 152 0.16 -9.77 22.93
CA SER A 152 1.22 -9.28 22.04
C SER A 152 0.98 -9.60 20.57
N GLU A 153 0.27 -10.69 20.28
CA GLU A 153 -0.08 -11.14 18.93
C GLU A 153 -1.60 -11.09 18.75
N ASN A 154 -2.09 -9.94 18.29
CA ASN A 154 -3.50 -9.66 18.01
C ASN A 154 -3.68 -9.17 16.58
N PHE A 155 -4.91 -9.21 16.08
CA PHE A 155 -5.26 -8.85 14.70
C PHE A 155 -4.84 -7.40 14.40
N THR A 156 -5.16 -6.45 15.29
CA THR A 156 -4.94 -5.02 15.09
C THR A 156 -3.46 -4.67 14.99
N ARG A 157 -2.59 -5.23 15.85
CA ARG A 157 -1.13 -5.04 15.78
C ARG A 157 -0.52 -5.71 14.56
N THR A 158 -0.97 -6.92 14.24
CA THR A 158 -0.49 -7.69 13.08
C THR A 158 -0.82 -6.98 11.78
N LEU A 159 -2.06 -6.53 11.63
CA LEU A 159 -2.53 -5.75 10.50
C LEU A 159 -1.76 -4.42 10.40
N LEU A 160 -1.48 -3.72 11.51
CA LEU A 160 -0.73 -2.45 11.46
C LEU A 160 0.66 -2.61 10.83
N ARG A 161 1.33 -3.74 11.08
CA ARG A 161 2.65 -4.03 10.48
C ARG A 161 2.52 -4.28 8.97
N LEU A 162 1.50 -5.04 8.54
CA LEU A 162 1.18 -5.24 7.12
C LEU A 162 0.77 -3.94 6.43
N HIS A 163 0.01 -3.10 7.11
CA HIS A 163 -0.44 -1.79 6.65
C HIS A 163 0.74 -0.85 6.37
N ARG A 164 1.70 -0.75 7.29
CA ARG A 164 2.94 0.01 7.09
C ARG A 164 3.76 -0.54 5.92
N ALA A 165 3.83 -1.87 5.76
CA ALA A 165 4.51 -2.49 4.63
C ALA A 165 3.79 -2.24 3.30
N LEU A 166 2.45 -2.17 3.29
CA LEU A 166 1.67 -1.88 2.09
C LEU A 166 1.99 -0.49 1.53
N LEU A 167 2.18 0.52 2.38
CA LEU A 167 2.60 1.84 1.94
C LEU A 167 3.96 1.82 1.24
N PHE A 168 4.93 1.08 1.79
CA PHE A 168 6.22 0.90 1.14
C PHE A 168 6.08 0.26 -0.24
N ILE A 169 5.26 -0.78 -0.36
CA ILE A 169 5.04 -1.48 -1.63
C ILE A 169 4.37 -0.54 -2.65
N GLU A 170 3.34 0.20 -2.24
CA GLU A 170 2.65 1.19 -3.07
C GLU A 170 3.64 2.26 -3.59
N GLU A 171 4.42 2.87 -2.68
CA GLU A 171 5.41 3.88 -3.02
C GLU A 171 6.50 3.36 -3.96
N PHE A 172 6.94 2.11 -3.75
CA PHE A 172 7.92 1.46 -4.61
C PHE A 172 7.33 1.23 -6.01
N LEU A 173 6.16 0.61 -6.11
CA LEU A 173 5.47 0.33 -7.36
C LEU A 173 5.13 1.62 -8.14
N ARG A 174 4.69 2.67 -7.44
CA ARG A 174 4.44 4.01 -8.00
C ARG A 174 5.71 4.62 -8.58
N GLY A 175 6.81 4.55 -7.84
CA GLY A 175 8.12 4.98 -8.31
C GLY A 175 8.55 4.24 -9.59
N LEU A 176 8.23 2.95 -9.72
CA LEU A 176 8.49 2.18 -10.95
C LEU A 176 7.61 2.63 -12.14
N SER A 177 6.41 3.18 -11.93
CA SER A 177 5.60 3.73 -13.04
C SER A 177 5.95 5.16 -13.44
N GLU A 178 6.28 6.01 -12.48
CA GLU A 178 6.37 7.47 -12.70
C GLU A 178 7.78 7.93 -13.04
N ARG A 179 8.81 7.22 -12.54
CA ARG A 179 10.21 7.65 -12.74
C ARG A 179 10.78 7.19 -14.07
N PRO A 180 11.75 7.94 -14.64
CA PRO A 180 12.43 7.55 -15.85
C PRO A 180 13.10 6.17 -15.72
N SER A 181 13.15 5.40 -16.80
CA SER A 181 13.85 4.10 -16.82
C SER A 181 15.38 4.20 -16.62
N SER A 182 15.95 5.41 -16.57
CA SER A 182 17.33 5.67 -16.18
C SER A 182 17.57 5.62 -14.67
N ASP A 183 16.52 5.79 -13.85
CA ASP A 183 16.63 5.71 -12.40
C ASP A 183 16.92 4.27 -11.97
N SER A 184 17.87 4.12 -11.05
CA SER A 184 18.21 2.79 -10.52
C SER A 184 17.09 2.27 -9.62
N THR A 185 16.78 0.98 -9.72
CA THR A 185 15.84 0.30 -8.82
C THR A 185 16.18 0.52 -7.35
N VAL A 186 17.48 0.54 -7.03
CA VAL A 186 18.00 0.76 -5.67
C VAL A 186 17.58 2.14 -5.14
N THR A 187 17.71 3.18 -5.97
CA THR A 187 17.30 4.54 -5.62
C THR A 187 15.79 4.61 -5.36
N ILE A 188 14.99 3.98 -6.21
CA ILE A 188 13.52 3.97 -6.06
C ILE A 188 13.12 3.26 -4.76
N ALA A 189 13.65 2.06 -4.52
CA ALA A 189 13.39 1.30 -3.29
C ALA A 189 13.87 2.02 -2.02
N THR A 190 15.05 2.64 -2.08
CA THR A 190 15.59 3.42 -0.94
C THR A 190 14.69 4.61 -0.62
N ASN A 191 14.24 5.36 -1.62
CA ASN A 191 13.36 6.51 -1.41
C ASN A 191 12.01 6.07 -0.83
N ALA A 192 11.41 5.00 -1.36
CA ALA A 192 10.17 4.44 -0.83
C ALA A 192 10.33 3.97 0.62
N TYR A 193 11.47 3.33 0.96
CA TYR A 193 11.73 2.88 2.32
C TYR A 193 11.94 4.03 3.31
N ASP A 194 12.75 5.02 2.91
CA ASP A 194 13.10 6.17 3.74
C ASP A 194 11.88 7.06 4.04
N SER A 195 10.89 7.11 3.14
CA SER A 195 9.62 7.81 3.37
C SER A 195 8.57 7.01 4.15
N THR A 196 8.78 5.72 4.41
CA THR A 196 7.75 4.82 4.98
C THR A 196 8.28 3.98 6.16
N LEU A 197 8.72 2.76 5.91
CA LEU A 197 9.14 1.77 6.92
C LEU A 197 10.34 2.20 7.75
N TYR A 198 11.16 3.14 7.25
CA TYR A 198 12.29 3.69 7.99
C TYR A 198 11.89 4.10 9.41
N TYR A 199 10.76 4.78 9.58
CA TYR A 199 10.32 5.28 10.88
C TYR A 199 9.90 4.18 11.87
N HIS A 200 9.69 2.95 11.39
CA HIS A 200 9.17 1.83 12.19
C HIS A 200 10.21 0.74 12.46
N HIS A 201 11.35 0.78 11.78
CA HIS A 201 12.42 -0.22 11.94
C HIS A 201 13.55 0.29 12.82
N GLY A 202 14.11 -0.58 13.66
CA GLY A 202 15.35 -0.31 14.40
C GLY A 202 16.59 -0.25 13.50
N PHE A 203 17.70 0.26 14.02
CA PHE A 203 18.94 0.48 13.27
C PHE A 203 19.43 -0.77 12.50
N LEU A 204 19.37 -1.93 13.14
CA LEU A 204 19.82 -3.20 12.54
C LEU A 204 18.98 -3.58 11.31
N ILE A 205 17.66 -3.45 11.42
CA ILE A 205 16.75 -3.76 10.32
C ILE A 205 16.92 -2.75 9.18
N ARG A 206 17.02 -1.44 9.48
CA ARG A 206 17.30 -0.40 8.48
C ARG A 206 18.56 -0.70 7.67
N THR A 207 19.63 -1.09 8.35
CA THR A 207 20.91 -1.42 7.71
C THR A 207 20.77 -2.64 6.80
N THR A 208 20.13 -3.70 7.29
CA THR A 208 19.93 -4.95 6.53
C THR A 208 19.10 -4.72 5.28
N VAL A 209 18.00 -3.95 5.38
CA VAL A 209 17.14 -3.62 4.24
C VAL A 209 17.90 -2.82 3.17
N LYS A 210 18.66 -1.78 3.56
CA LYS A 210 19.45 -0.99 2.60
C LYS A 210 20.53 -1.81 1.88
N VAL A 211 21.12 -2.79 2.55
CA VAL A 211 22.03 -3.74 1.90
C VAL A 211 21.26 -4.64 0.93
N GLY A 212 20.08 -5.14 1.32
CA GLY A 212 19.19 -5.93 0.48
C GLY A 212 18.77 -5.22 -0.81
N PHE A 213 18.62 -3.91 -0.80
CA PHE A 213 18.30 -3.18 -2.04
C PHE A 213 19.38 -3.28 -3.12
N ARG A 214 20.65 -3.50 -2.76
CA ARG A 214 21.75 -3.62 -3.74
C ARG A 214 21.65 -4.87 -4.61
N VAL A 215 20.83 -5.84 -4.22
CA VAL A 215 20.62 -7.08 -4.98
C VAL A 215 19.27 -7.10 -5.70
N LEU A 216 18.55 -5.96 -5.73
CA LEU A 216 17.35 -5.82 -6.53
C LEU A 216 17.67 -6.03 -8.02
N PRO A 217 16.71 -6.58 -8.80
CA PRO A 217 16.86 -6.64 -10.25
C PRO A 217 17.08 -5.25 -10.85
N SER A 218 17.75 -5.22 -12.00
CA SER A 218 17.91 -3.99 -12.77
C SER A 218 16.55 -3.40 -13.16
N ARG A 219 16.53 -2.10 -13.46
CA ARG A 219 15.31 -1.39 -13.85
C ARG A 219 14.60 -2.06 -15.04
N LYS A 220 15.39 -2.53 -16.03
CA LYS A 220 14.89 -3.28 -17.19
C LYS A 220 14.23 -4.60 -16.78
N GLN A 221 14.88 -5.39 -15.93
CA GLN A 221 14.32 -6.66 -15.46
C GLN A 221 13.00 -6.46 -14.71
N LEU A 222 12.87 -5.40 -13.89
CA LEU A 222 11.61 -5.09 -13.24
C LEU A 222 10.53 -4.65 -14.22
N ASP A 223 10.87 -3.85 -15.21
CA ASP A 223 9.90 -3.48 -16.25
C ASP A 223 9.47 -4.72 -17.04
N ASP A 224 10.35 -5.68 -17.31
CA ASP A 224 10.01 -6.95 -17.96
C ASP A 224 9.11 -7.82 -17.06
N ILE A 225 9.35 -7.86 -15.74
CA ILE A 225 8.50 -8.58 -14.77
C ILE A 225 7.10 -7.96 -14.68
N LEU A 226 7.02 -6.63 -14.57
CA LEU A 226 5.76 -5.92 -14.33
C LEU A 226 4.92 -5.77 -15.60
N PHE A 227 5.58 -5.52 -16.72
CA PHE A 227 4.90 -5.13 -17.95
C PHE A 227 5.03 -6.15 -19.07
N GLN A 228 5.91 -7.16 -18.95
CA GLN A 228 6.09 -8.22 -19.95
C GLN A 228 6.31 -7.68 -21.38
N GLY A 229 6.95 -6.52 -21.51
CA GLY A 229 7.16 -5.83 -22.79
C GLY A 229 6.01 -4.94 -23.28
N HIS A 230 4.88 -4.93 -22.58
CA HIS A 230 3.64 -4.21 -22.94
C HIS A 230 3.38 -2.97 -22.06
N LYS A 231 4.44 -2.27 -21.63
CA LYS A 231 4.34 -1.16 -20.67
C LYS A 231 3.35 -0.10 -21.12
N THR A 232 3.40 0.33 -22.38
CA THR A 232 2.47 1.34 -22.91
C THR A 232 1.01 0.90 -22.82
N ASP A 233 0.74 -0.38 -23.05
CA ASP A 233 -0.62 -0.92 -23.12
C ASP A 233 -1.25 -1.06 -21.73
N ILE A 234 -0.45 -1.39 -20.72
CA ILE A 234 -0.94 -1.69 -19.36
C ILE A 234 -0.61 -0.62 -18.31
N LEU A 235 0.10 0.46 -18.69
CA LEU A 235 0.53 1.50 -17.74
C LEU A 235 -0.65 2.15 -17.02
N GLU A 236 -1.75 2.43 -17.72
CA GLU A 236 -2.93 3.04 -17.09
C GLU A 236 -3.66 2.07 -16.16
N GLN A 237 -3.68 0.78 -16.48
CA GLN A 237 -4.20 -0.26 -15.59
C GLN A 237 -3.33 -0.37 -14.33
N TYR A 238 -1.99 -0.39 -14.49
CA TYR A 238 -1.05 -0.41 -13.39
C TYR A 238 -1.16 0.83 -12.48
N LYS A 239 -1.33 2.03 -13.05
CA LYS A 239 -1.60 3.25 -12.28
C LYS A 239 -2.93 3.18 -11.54
N THR A 240 -3.97 2.62 -12.16
CA THR A 240 -5.28 2.43 -11.51
C THR A 240 -5.16 1.45 -10.35
N PHE A 241 -4.42 0.37 -10.54
CA PHE A 241 -4.08 -0.59 -9.49
C PHE A 241 -3.38 0.06 -8.29
N ILE A 242 -2.34 0.87 -8.53
CA ILE A 242 -1.64 1.63 -7.47
C ILE A 242 -2.63 2.54 -6.74
N LYS A 243 -3.49 3.27 -7.47
CA LYS A 243 -4.51 4.13 -6.86
C LYS A 243 -5.49 3.34 -5.99
N THR A 244 -5.87 2.13 -6.38
CA THR A 244 -6.73 1.26 -5.55
C THR A 244 -6.04 0.80 -4.28
N ILE A 245 -4.77 0.38 -4.34
CA ILE A 245 -3.99 0.09 -3.12
C ILE A 245 -3.97 1.32 -2.22
N LYS A 246 -3.70 2.49 -2.80
CA LYS A 246 -3.63 3.75 -2.06
C LYS A 246 -4.97 4.11 -1.40
N GLN A 247 -6.09 3.92 -2.09
CA GLN A 247 -7.43 4.12 -1.54
C GLN A 247 -7.69 3.22 -0.33
N ILE A 248 -7.41 1.92 -0.43
CA ILE A 248 -7.57 0.96 0.67
C ILE A 248 -6.67 1.36 1.84
N TYR A 249 -5.41 1.71 1.55
CA TYR A 249 -4.48 2.21 2.55
C TYR A 249 -5.05 3.45 3.26
N ASP A 250 -5.56 4.44 2.54
CA ASP A 250 -6.04 5.68 3.13
C ASP A 250 -7.28 5.46 4.02
N ILE A 251 -8.18 4.55 3.64
CA ILE A 251 -9.32 4.14 4.47
C ILE A 251 -8.85 3.51 5.78
N VAL A 252 -7.97 2.50 5.70
CA VAL A 252 -7.44 1.81 6.88
C VAL A 252 -6.62 2.77 7.76
N GLN A 253 -5.80 3.62 7.14
CA GLN A 253 -5.00 4.64 7.81
C GLN A 253 -5.86 5.63 8.59
N ALA A 254 -6.94 6.14 7.98
CA ALA A 254 -7.89 7.04 8.64
C ALA A 254 -8.52 6.38 9.86
N TYR A 255 -8.88 5.10 9.73
CA TYR A 255 -9.48 4.33 10.81
C TYR A 255 -8.50 4.08 11.98
N TYR A 256 -7.25 3.69 11.71
CA TYR A 256 -6.20 3.60 12.73
C TYR A 256 -5.93 4.95 13.42
N ALA A 257 -6.00 6.07 12.68
CA ALA A 257 -5.83 7.40 13.22
C ALA A 257 -6.98 7.78 14.17
N GLU A 258 -8.22 7.50 13.77
CA GLU A 258 -9.42 7.71 14.59
C GLU A 258 -9.33 6.95 15.92
N LYS A 259 -8.94 5.66 15.87
CA LYS A 259 -8.76 4.82 17.05
C LYS A 259 -7.47 5.11 17.85
N LYS A 260 -6.62 6.03 17.39
CA LYS A 260 -5.32 6.37 17.99
C LYS A 260 -4.34 5.19 18.08
N TYR A 261 -4.39 4.29 17.10
CA TYR A 261 -3.61 3.05 17.06
C TYR A 261 -2.41 3.07 16.11
N LEU A 262 -2.11 4.20 15.46
CA LEU A 262 -0.95 4.34 14.57
C LEU A 262 0.41 4.08 15.24
N GLN A 263 0.48 4.14 16.58
CA GLN A 263 1.69 3.96 17.38
C GLN A 263 1.69 2.69 18.22
N LEU A 264 0.82 1.71 17.91
CA LEU A 264 0.89 0.42 18.58
C LEU A 264 2.27 -0.23 18.35
N PRO A 265 2.82 -0.91 19.39
CA PRO A 265 4.11 -1.59 19.33
C PRO A 265 4.09 -2.83 18.41
#